data_AF-A0A2D7A2I6-F1
#
_entry.id   AF-A0A2D7A2I6-F1
#
_cell.length_a   1.000
_cell.length_b   1.000
_cell.length_c   1.000
_cell.angle_alpha   90.00
_cell.angle_beta   90.00
_cell.angle_gamma   90.00
#
_symmetry.space_group_name_H-M   'P 1'
#
loop_
_entity.id
_entity.type
_entity.pdbx_description
1 polymer ?
#
loop_
_entity_poly.entity_id
_entity_poly.type
_entity_poly.pdbx_seq_one_letter_code
_entity_poly.pdbx_strand_id
1 'polypeptide(L)'
;MNMKIYKLNLLIAVVTLSFFSSCFKGDGDDLVTPNPIVTPDPTDPVTPVDPVTPVAPGVNLITDFETSQGVFLVNDGVTSFEISAFAGQIVNSGVAYEAASLAPSNLIDMTSSDAQIISFDLFKNSADEITVLAKLEGQPDGNYPVEVLVSTSGTGWRTLTFDFGLNRVNSYPYGDGQPEAQPLSDLATYSKLVIFIGFGTETMGTFLIDNVTGGLPGAAIPDTDSDGLIDTVDACDTEPGDESNNGCPIVIVPVTPPTTPSISPENVVSIFSSAYTSTYQVAEWYTSWGQGTTHASIDLGAGYFIQQYTFQDTGNGRYTGVNMASGVDASSTNNFHIDVWSADSSSFKLKIVDFGADGAYGGGDDVEDTKEIIISSPSEWISIDIPLSEFPALTTNGSISQLVVEGTSDGTIFIDNLFFFATSLGSIPTSSASTPSIVASNVVSIFSEAYSAPVEVVRWATDWGQGVIHSTEEIVSGDFVQKYTFQDGGNGRYTGIDMASGVDASSSTNFHIDVWSPDLSSFAIKIVDFGADGAYGGGDDVDSGDITITINTNNQWQGVDIDLSTLTSLTTKGAVSQFVIVGSADGTVYVDNLYFNN
;
A
#
# COMPACT_ATOMS: atom_id res chain seq x y z
N MET A 1 7.06 22.29 40.17
CA MET A 1 7.82 23.45 39.65
C MET A 1 8.23 23.09 38.21
N ASN A 2 7.59 23.76 37.25
CA ASN A 2 7.90 23.94 35.82
C ASN A 2 7.94 22.75 34.82
N MET A 3 6.76 22.53 34.25
CA MET A 3 6.39 22.43 32.83
C MET A 3 7.33 23.11 31.78
N LYS A 4 7.61 22.43 30.65
CA LYS A 4 7.17 22.80 29.28
C LYS A 4 7.67 21.83 28.18
N ILE A 5 6.76 21.58 27.24
CA ILE A 5 6.83 20.85 25.95
C ILE A 5 7.47 21.73 24.86
N TYR A 6 8.13 21.14 23.84
CA TYR A 6 7.97 21.46 22.40
C TYR A 6 8.38 20.27 21.50
N LYS A 7 7.55 19.99 20.47
CA LYS A 7 7.74 19.07 19.33
C LYS A 7 8.82 19.58 18.35
N LEU A 8 9.49 18.68 17.60
CA LEU A 8 9.83 18.91 16.19
C LEU A 8 10.19 17.59 15.45
N ASN A 9 9.55 17.34 14.30
CA ASN A 9 9.91 16.35 13.28
C ASN A 9 11.22 16.76 12.58
N LEU A 10 12.07 15.82 12.17
CA LEU A 10 12.82 15.97 10.91
C LEU A 10 13.35 14.66 10.32
N LEU A 11 13.31 14.67 9.00
CA LEU A 11 13.55 13.71 7.94
C LEU A 11 15.03 13.73 7.49
N ILE A 12 15.55 12.56 7.10
CA ILE A 12 16.66 12.27 6.14
C ILE A 12 18.11 12.71 6.44
N ALA A 13 18.98 11.69 6.34
CA ALA A 13 20.37 11.57 5.88
C ALA A 13 21.42 12.67 6.17
N VAL A 14 22.59 12.22 6.65
CA VAL A 14 23.85 12.10 5.90
C VAL A 14 24.91 11.73 6.93
N VAL A 15 25.48 10.52 6.82
CA VAL A 15 26.68 10.15 7.57
C VAL A 15 27.88 10.78 6.86
N THR A 16 28.38 11.88 7.41
CA THR A 16 29.69 12.44 7.02
C THR A 16 30.80 11.48 7.42
N LEU A 17 31.45 10.85 6.45
CA LEU A 17 32.77 10.23 6.63
C LEU A 17 33.81 11.15 5.97
N SER A 18 34.66 11.77 6.79
CA SER A 18 35.78 12.59 6.35
C SER A 18 37.05 11.77 6.42
N PHE A 19 37.79 11.60 5.30
CA PHE A 19 39.22 11.28 5.36
C PHE A 19 40.02 11.96 4.23
N PHE A 20 40.92 12.84 4.69
CA PHE A 20 42.27 13.17 4.24
C PHE A 20 42.60 13.39 2.75
N SER A 21 42.83 14.67 2.46
CA SER A 21 43.75 15.20 1.45
C SER A 21 45.17 14.64 1.61
N SER A 22 45.79 14.23 0.50
CA SER A 22 47.24 14.28 0.33
C SER A 22 47.59 14.85 -1.05
N CYS A 23 48.39 15.91 -1.01
CA CYS A 23 48.95 16.71 -2.09
C CYS A 23 49.48 15.91 -3.29
N PHE A 24 49.40 16.49 -4.50
CA PHE A 24 50.60 16.91 -5.26
C PHE A 24 50.27 18.09 -6.19
N LYS A 25 51.24 18.99 -6.30
CA LYS A 25 51.22 20.29 -6.96
C LYS A 25 52.17 20.22 -8.14
N GLY A 26 51.70 20.65 -9.31
CA GLY A 26 52.49 21.24 -10.40
C GLY A 26 53.46 20.33 -11.15
N ASP A 27 53.34 20.29 -12.48
CA ASP A 27 54.22 21.10 -13.33
C ASP A 27 53.56 21.24 -14.69
N GLY A 28 53.53 22.48 -15.19
CA GLY A 28 52.94 22.81 -16.47
C GLY A 28 53.82 22.38 -17.62
N ASP A 29 53.19 22.02 -18.74
CA ASP A 29 53.75 22.26 -20.05
C ASP A 29 52.62 22.56 -21.03
N ASP A 30 52.77 23.69 -21.72
CA ASP A 30 51.86 24.18 -22.75
C ASP A 30 51.91 23.25 -23.98
N LEU A 31 50.82 22.57 -24.29
CA LEU A 31 50.63 21.95 -25.61
C LEU A 31 49.65 22.78 -26.43
N VAL A 32 50.21 23.65 -27.27
CA VAL A 32 49.52 24.35 -28.34
C VAL A 32 49.36 23.41 -29.54
N THR A 33 48.13 23.07 -29.95
CA THR A 33 47.73 22.81 -31.36
C THR A 33 46.20 22.97 -31.53
N PRO A 34 45.69 22.96 -32.78
CA PRO A 34 44.93 24.04 -33.43
C PRO A 34 43.45 24.14 -33.02
N ASN A 35 42.90 25.36 -33.04
CA ASN A 35 41.48 25.62 -32.78
C ASN A 35 40.55 24.67 -33.58
N PRO A 36 39.68 23.89 -32.92
CA PRO A 36 38.53 23.29 -33.58
C PRO A 36 37.58 24.39 -34.06
N ILE A 37 36.95 24.17 -35.21
CA ILE A 37 36.01 25.13 -35.80
C ILE A 37 34.74 25.11 -34.94
N VAL A 38 34.60 26.10 -34.05
CA VAL A 38 33.34 26.43 -33.38
C VAL A 38 32.61 27.41 -34.29
N THR A 39 31.53 26.99 -34.93
CA THR A 39 30.63 27.90 -35.64
C THR A 39 29.60 28.48 -34.67
N PRO A 40 29.59 29.79 -34.39
CA PRO A 40 28.47 30.42 -33.71
C PRO A 40 27.32 30.57 -34.71
N ASP A 41 26.14 30.03 -34.40
CA ASP A 41 24.91 30.34 -35.13
C ASP A 41 24.25 31.59 -34.51
N PRO A 42 24.14 32.73 -35.23
CA PRO A 42 23.59 33.95 -34.71
C PRO A 42 22.17 34.21 -35.22
N THR A 43 21.21 33.32 -34.97
CA THR A 43 19.77 33.68 -34.91
C THR A 43 18.98 32.60 -34.17
N ASP A 44 18.35 32.96 -33.04
CA ASP A 44 16.89 32.85 -32.80
C ASP A 44 16.57 32.72 -31.29
N PRO A 45 15.80 33.64 -30.69
CA PRO A 45 15.32 33.51 -29.32
C PRO A 45 14.03 32.68 -29.25
N VAL A 46 14.13 31.49 -28.64
CA VAL A 46 13.08 30.78 -27.87
C VAL A 46 11.74 30.52 -28.59
N THR A 47 11.65 29.42 -29.36
CA THR A 47 10.48 28.51 -29.32
C THR A 47 10.89 27.07 -29.68
N PRO A 48 10.32 26.03 -29.04
CA PRO A 48 10.72 24.63 -29.20
C PRO A 48 10.06 24.00 -30.42
N VAL A 49 10.66 24.13 -31.59
CA VAL A 49 10.51 23.18 -32.70
C VAL A 49 11.85 23.07 -33.39
N ASP A 50 12.42 21.88 -33.32
CA ASP A 50 13.73 21.47 -33.83
C ASP A 50 13.89 21.68 -35.36
N PRO A 51 14.99 22.25 -35.87
CA PRO A 51 15.30 22.24 -37.29
C PRO A 51 16.16 21.02 -37.66
N VAL A 52 15.52 20.02 -38.28
CA VAL A 52 16.19 18.94 -39.01
C VAL A 52 17.14 19.53 -40.06
N THR A 53 18.46 19.33 -39.88
CA THR A 53 19.42 19.47 -40.97
C THR A 53 19.56 18.11 -41.69
N PRO A 54 19.33 18.01 -43.01
CA PRO A 54 19.44 16.73 -43.72
C PRO A 54 20.90 16.25 -43.77
N VAL A 55 21.15 15.07 -43.21
CA VAL A 55 22.39 14.31 -43.43
C VAL A 55 22.48 13.88 -44.90
N ALA A 56 23.67 13.99 -45.50
CA ALA A 56 23.92 13.49 -46.86
C ALA A 56 23.60 11.98 -46.95
N PRO A 57 22.92 11.51 -48.02
CA PRO A 57 22.50 10.11 -48.10
C PRO A 57 23.71 9.22 -48.38
N GLY A 58 24.06 8.33 -47.44
CA GLY A 58 25.02 7.24 -47.72
C GLY A 58 25.80 6.61 -46.56
N VAL A 59 25.69 7.09 -45.31
CA VAL A 59 26.40 6.49 -44.17
C VAL A 59 25.39 6.19 -43.06
N ASN A 60 25.24 4.92 -42.68
CA ASN A 60 24.49 4.52 -41.48
C ASN A 60 25.33 4.88 -40.25
N LEU A 61 25.17 6.10 -39.74
CA LEU A 61 25.70 6.54 -38.46
C LEU A 61 24.85 5.96 -37.33
N ILE A 62 25.42 5.77 -36.13
CA ILE A 62 24.61 5.55 -34.92
C ILE A 62 23.76 6.81 -34.73
N THR A 63 22.45 6.68 -34.95
CA THR A 63 21.42 7.70 -34.67
C THR A 63 20.41 7.14 -33.67
N ASP A 64 20.89 6.36 -32.71
CA ASP A 64 20.05 5.61 -31.79
C ASP A 64 19.66 6.47 -30.58
N PHE A 65 18.66 7.31 -30.79
CA PHE A 65 17.76 7.78 -29.74
C PHE A 65 16.29 7.47 -30.10
N GLU A 66 16.07 6.50 -30.99
CA GLU A 66 14.74 6.16 -31.48
C GLU A 66 14.32 4.80 -30.94
N THR A 67 13.29 4.86 -30.11
CA THR A 67 12.66 3.80 -29.30
C THR A 67 13.35 3.56 -27.96
N SER A 68 12.52 3.53 -26.91
CA SER A 68 12.86 3.09 -25.56
C SER A 68 13.94 2.01 -25.55
N GLN A 69 14.92 2.12 -24.65
CA GLN A 69 16.03 1.21 -24.37
C GLN A 69 17.39 1.66 -24.96
N GLY A 70 18.10 2.48 -24.17
CA GLY A 70 19.48 2.88 -24.41
C GLY A 70 20.12 3.27 -23.08
N VAL A 71 20.95 2.40 -22.54
CA VAL A 71 21.54 2.48 -21.21
C VAL A 71 22.48 3.69 -21.04
N PHE A 72 22.20 4.53 -20.05
CA PHE A 72 23.16 5.48 -19.50
C PHE A 72 23.80 4.90 -18.23
N LEU A 73 25.11 4.67 -18.28
CA LEU A 73 25.85 4.25 -17.09
C LEU A 73 26.23 5.44 -16.25
N VAL A 74 25.57 5.56 -15.11
CA VAL A 74 25.94 6.51 -14.07
C VAL A 74 26.85 5.80 -13.08
N ASN A 75 28.11 6.26 -13.00
CA ASN A 75 28.93 6.01 -11.83
C ASN A 75 29.02 7.34 -11.08
N ASP A 76 28.43 7.36 -9.89
CA ASP A 76 28.36 8.44 -8.88
C ASP A 76 27.79 9.81 -9.33
N GLY A 77 26.57 10.13 -8.90
CA GLY A 77 26.12 11.53 -8.70
C GLY A 77 25.12 12.21 -9.66
N VAL A 78 24.36 11.52 -10.52
CA VAL A 78 23.38 12.17 -11.43
C VAL A 78 21.97 11.57 -11.30
N THR A 79 20.93 12.41 -11.20
CA THR A 79 19.52 11.99 -11.13
C THR A 79 18.64 12.65 -12.22
N SER A 80 18.04 11.81 -13.07
CA SER A 80 16.85 11.96 -13.95
C SER A 80 17.03 12.26 -15.47
N PHE A 81 16.15 11.60 -16.26
CA PHE A 81 16.09 11.43 -17.73
C PHE A 81 14.62 11.54 -18.21
N GLU A 82 14.34 11.98 -19.46
CA GLU A 82 13.07 11.76 -20.23
C GLU A 82 13.29 12.06 -21.75
N ILE A 83 12.27 11.94 -22.62
CA ILE A 83 12.24 11.28 -23.97
C ILE A 83 12.01 12.12 -25.26
N SER A 84 12.82 11.95 -26.31
CA SER A 84 12.63 12.36 -27.74
C SER A 84 12.35 13.85 -28.09
N ALA A 85 12.46 14.72 -27.10
CA ALA A 85 12.50 16.20 -27.15
C ALA A 85 13.45 16.73 -26.05
N PHE A 86 14.33 15.86 -25.57
CA PHE A 86 15.01 15.97 -24.29
C PHE A 86 16.49 15.71 -24.48
N ALA A 87 17.26 16.58 -23.87
CA ALA A 87 18.69 16.45 -23.77
C ALA A 87 19.07 15.69 -22.49
N GLY A 88 20.12 14.87 -22.57
CA GLY A 88 20.72 14.24 -21.41
C GLY A 88 21.28 15.29 -20.45
N GLN A 89 20.90 15.25 -19.17
CA GLN A 89 21.41 16.18 -18.17
C GLN A 89 22.67 15.63 -17.50
N ILE A 90 23.72 16.44 -17.45
CA ILE A 90 24.93 16.17 -16.68
C ILE A 90 25.01 17.22 -15.57
N VAL A 91 25.05 16.76 -14.32
CA VAL A 91 25.22 17.62 -13.14
C VAL A 91 26.59 17.35 -12.55
N ASN A 92 27.49 18.32 -12.67
CA ASN A 92 28.76 18.27 -11.97
C ASN A 92 28.63 18.90 -10.58
N SER A 93 29.11 18.19 -9.56
CA SER A 93 29.18 18.66 -8.18
C SER A 93 30.32 19.64 -7.93
N GLY A 94 31.25 19.79 -8.88
CA GLY A 94 32.38 20.73 -8.83
C GLY A 94 33.70 20.11 -8.42
N VAL A 95 33.86 18.80 -8.59
CA VAL A 95 35.11 18.07 -8.35
C VAL A 95 35.83 17.86 -9.70
N ALA A 96 37.16 17.81 -9.68
CA ALA A 96 37.91 17.51 -10.88
C ALA A 96 37.66 16.07 -11.35
N TYR A 97 37.62 15.86 -12.67
CA TYR A 97 37.46 14.55 -13.32
C TYR A 97 36.10 13.88 -13.12
N GLU A 98 35.04 14.65 -12.88
CA GLU A 98 33.65 14.16 -12.97
C GLU A 98 33.29 13.80 -14.42
N ALA A 99 32.58 12.68 -14.60
CA ALA A 99 32.19 12.18 -15.91
C ALA A 99 30.78 11.59 -15.90
N ALA A 100 30.12 11.71 -17.04
CA ALA A 100 28.96 10.92 -17.41
C ALA A 100 29.37 9.86 -18.44
N SER A 101 28.59 8.80 -18.57
CA SER A 101 28.87 7.81 -19.60
C SER A 101 27.66 7.20 -20.28
N LEU A 102 27.88 6.85 -21.54
CA LEU A 102 26.93 6.30 -22.49
C LEU A 102 27.37 4.87 -22.82
N ALA A 103 26.46 3.90 -22.66
CA ALA A 103 26.69 2.50 -22.99
C ALA A 103 25.63 2.03 -24.00
N PRO A 104 25.91 2.13 -25.31
CA PRO A 104 24.96 1.68 -26.31
C PRO A 104 24.76 0.16 -26.29
N SER A 105 23.60 -0.30 -26.77
CA SER A 105 23.26 -1.72 -26.96
C SER A 105 24.12 -2.42 -28.03
N ASN A 106 24.80 -1.65 -28.87
CA ASN A 106 25.81 -2.11 -29.82
C ASN A 106 27.16 -1.47 -29.51
N LEU A 107 28.25 -2.21 -29.70
CA LEU A 107 29.59 -1.62 -29.64
C LEU A 107 29.72 -0.45 -30.63
N ILE A 108 30.44 0.60 -30.24
CA ILE A 108 30.82 1.73 -31.08
C ILE A 108 32.01 1.31 -31.95
N ASP A 109 31.80 1.05 -33.23
CA ASP A 109 32.85 0.65 -34.17
C ASP A 109 33.53 1.87 -34.83
N MET A 110 34.80 2.08 -34.47
CA MET A 110 35.63 3.18 -34.97
C MET A 110 36.70 2.72 -35.98
N THR A 111 36.62 1.49 -36.49
CA THR A 111 37.65 0.89 -37.36
C THR A 111 37.67 1.51 -38.76
N SER A 112 36.54 2.05 -39.22
CA SER A 112 36.43 2.75 -40.51
C SER A 112 36.84 4.21 -40.39
N SER A 113 37.71 4.69 -41.28
CA SER A 113 38.18 6.10 -41.31
C SER A 113 37.04 7.12 -41.42
N ASP A 114 35.92 6.73 -42.04
CA ASP A 114 34.78 7.62 -42.28
C ASP A 114 33.85 7.76 -41.06
N ALA A 115 34.12 7.03 -39.97
CA ALA A 115 33.29 6.99 -38.76
C ALA A 115 34.05 7.39 -37.48
N GLN A 116 35.29 7.90 -37.60
CA GLN A 116 36.18 8.18 -36.46
C GLN A 116 35.91 9.52 -35.77
N ILE A 117 34.78 10.15 -36.10
CA ILE A 117 34.37 11.43 -35.53
C ILE A 117 33.15 11.17 -34.66
N ILE A 118 33.24 11.55 -33.38
CA ILE A 118 32.10 11.64 -32.49
C ILE A 118 31.69 13.11 -32.38
N SER A 119 30.41 13.41 -32.45
CA SER A 119 29.87 14.74 -32.18
C SER A 119 28.67 14.68 -31.26
N PHE A 120 28.46 15.75 -30.49
CA PHE A 120 27.24 15.96 -29.73
C PHE A 120 27.04 17.46 -29.50
N ASP A 121 25.80 17.85 -29.30
CA ASP A 121 25.43 19.18 -28.87
C ASP A 121 25.58 19.29 -27.35
N LEU A 122 26.13 20.40 -26.89
CA LEU A 122 26.30 20.75 -25.48
C LEU A 122 25.58 22.07 -25.19
N PHE A 123 24.72 22.08 -24.19
CA PHE A 123 24.18 23.29 -23.60
C PHE A 123 24.92 23.65 -22.32
N LYS A 124 25.33 24.91 -22.19
CA LYS A 124 25.81 25.46 -20.92
C LYS A 124 25.28 26.86 -20.64
N ASN A 125 25.07 27.18 -19.36
CA ASN A 125 24.58 28.48 -18.91
C ASN A 125 25.68 29.48 -18.54
N SER A 126 26.95 29.06 -18.41
CA SER A 126 28.08 29.95 -18.16
C SER A 126 28.80 30.34 -19.45
N ALA A 127 29.36 31.55 -19.48
CA ALA A 127 30.18 32.02 -20.59
C ALA A 127 31.65 31.56 -20.51
N ASP A 128 32.07 30.98 -19.38
CA ASP A 128 33.45 30.55 -19.16
C ASP A 128 33.90 29.51 -20.19
N GLU A 129 35.20 29.50 -20.49
CA GLU A 129 35.80 28.44 -21.28
C GLU A 129 35.96 27.19 -20.41
N ILE A 130 35.46 26.07 -20.92
CA ILE A 130 35.63 24.75 -20.30
C ILE A 130 36.23 23.79 -21.32
N THR A 131 36.99 22.83 -20.84
CA THR A 131 37.49 21.73 -21.66
C THR A 131 36.61 20.50 -21.47
N VAL A 132 36.13 19.94 -22.57
CA VAL A 132 35.33 18.72 -22.58
C VAL A 132 36.18 17.59 -23.15
N LEU A 133 36.20 16.45 -22.48
CA LEU A 133 36.90 15.25 -22.93
C LEU A 133 35.88 14.19 -23.32
N ALA A 134 35.99 13.67 -24.54
CA ALA A 134 35.29 12.47 -24.97
C ALA A 134 36.29 11.30 -24.94
N LYS A 135 35.91 10.21 -24.28
CA LYS A 135 36.73 9.01 -24.11
C LYS A 135 35.99 7.78 -24.55
N LEU A 136 36.66 6.90 -25.28
CA LEU A 136 36.13 5.59 -25.68
C LEU A 136 36.81 4.50 -24.85
N GLU A 137 35.99 3.65 -24.21
CA GLU A 137 36.41 2.57 -23.31
C GLU A 137 35.73 1.23 -23.66
N GLY A 138 36.19 0.14 -23.06
CA GLY A 138 35.64 -1.20 -23.29
C GLY A 138 36.09 -1.80 -24.62
N GLN A 139 37.32 -1.47 -25.01
CA GLN A 139 37.98 -1.99 -26.19
C GLN A 139 38.45 -3.44 -26.02
N PRO A 140 38.66 -4.19 -27.13
CA PRO A 140 39.23 -5.54 -27.08
C PRO A 140 40.62 -5.61 -26.44
N ASP A 141 40.97 -6.80 -25.94
CA ASP A 141 42.29 -7.11 -25.40
C ASP A 141 43.42 -6.69 -26.36
N GLY A 142 44.44 -6.01 -25.80
CA GLY A 142 45.59 -5.51 -26.54
C GLY A 142 45.46 -4.07 -27.05
N ASN A 143 44.29 -3.45 -26.90
CA ASN A 143 44.08 -2.02 -27.11
C ASN A 143 43.86 -1.29 -25.77
N TYR A 144 44.10 0.01 -25.77
CA TYR A 144 43.92 0.88 -24.60
C TYR A 144 42.79 1.88 -24.87
N PRO A 145 42.14 2.42 -23.82
CA PRO A 145 41.14 3.45 -24.00
C PRO A 145 41.76 4.69 -24.63
N VAL A 146 40.99 5.40 -25.44
CA VAL A 146 41.44 6.59 -26.16
C VAL A 146 40.55 7.79 -25.89
N GLU A 147 41.10 8.99 -25.96
CA GLU A 147 40.39 10.22 -25.65
C GLU A 147 40.77 11.40 -26.55
N VAL A 148 39.84 12.35 -26.69
CA VAL A 148 40.00 13.60 -27.42
C VAL A 148 39.47 14.74 -26.56
N LEU A 149 40.21 15.84 -26.51
CA LEU A 149 39.87 17.07 -25.77
C LEU A 149 39.40 18.17 -26.73
N VAL A 150 38.33 18.87 -26.35
CA VAL A 150 37.79 20.03 -27.07
C VAL A 150 37.44 21.13 -26.07
N SER A 151 37.96 22.34 -26.28
CA SER A 151 37.61 23.51 -25.46
C SER A 151 36.44 24.28 -26.05
N THR A 152 35.62 24.88 -25.18
CA THR A 152 34.44 25.63 -25.62
C THR A 152 34.02 26.74 -24.65
N SER A 153 33.70 27.94 -25.16
CA SER A 153 33.39 29.16 -24.38
C SER A 153 32.08 29.84 -24.77
N GLY A 154 31.38 30.49 -23.85
CA GLY A 154 30.08 31.14 -24.11
C GLY A 154 28.88 30.28 -23.70
N THR A 155 27.68 30.87 -23.72
CA THR A 155 26.44 30.23 -23.27
C THR A 155 25.66 29.57 -24.41
N GLY A 156 24.65 28.76 -24.08
CA GLY A 156 23.72 28.15 -25.03
C GLY A 156 24.21 26.86 -25.66
N TRP A 157 23.38 26.33 -26.58
CA TRP A 157 23.65 25.14 -27.37
C TRP A 157 24.82 25.35 -28.34
N ARG A 158 25.60 24.29 -28.55
CA ARG A 158 26.71 24.23 -29.51
C ARG A 158 27.06 22.80 -29.83
N THR A 159 27.40 22.52 -31.08
CA THR A 159 27.97 21.22 -31.45
C THR A 159 29.45 21.17 -31.10
N LEU A 160 29.86 20.12 -30.39
CA LEU A 160 31.24 19.74 -30.19
C LEU A 160 31.59 18.55 -31.08
N THR A 161 32.79 18.55 -31.64
CA THR A 161 33.26 17.51 -32.57
C THR A 161 34.61 17.00 -32.14
N PHE A 162 34.70 15.69 -31.93
CA PHE A 162 35.84 14.95 -31.42
C PHE A 162 36.35 14.02 -32.53
N ASP A 163 37.40 14.44 -33.22
CA ASP A 163 38.03 13.65 -34.27
C ASP A 163 39.07 12.69 -33.65
N PHE A 164 38.66 11.45 -33.42
CA PHE A 164 39.54 10.41 -32.89
C PHE A 164 40.54 9.90 -33.95
N GLY A 165 40.24 10.06 -35.24
CA GLY A 165 41.15 9.66 -36.31
C GLY A 165 42.43 10.50 -36.30
N LEU A 166 42.27 11.81 -36.07
CA LEU A 166 43.37 12.77 -36.08
C LEU A 166 43.93 13.11 -34.70
N ASN A 167 43.08 13.25 -33.67
CA ASN A 167 43.46 13.93 -32.43
C ASN A 167 43.47 13.03 -31.19
N ARG A 168 43.14 11.74 -31.31
CA ARG A 168 43.11 10.85 -30.15
C ARG A 168 44.50 10.71 -29.51
N VAL A 169 44.48 10.54 -28.19
CA VAL A 169 45.60 10.02 -27.41
C VAL A 169 45.14 8.79 -26.64
N ASN A 170 46.06 7.94 -26.20
CA ASN A 170 45.71 6.92 -25.21
C ASN A 170 45.37 7.62 -23.88
N SER A 171 44.30 7.20 -23.23
CA SER A 171 43.90 7.71 -21.93
C SER A 171 44.87 7.31 -20.83
N TYR A 172 44.85 8.07 -19.72
CA TYR A 172 45.61 7.71 -18.52
C TYR A 172 45.29 6.27 -18.05
N PRO A 173 46.29 5.46 -17.64
CA PRO A 173 47.72 5.79 -17.51
C PRO A 173 48.58 5.50 -18.76
N TYR A 174 47.97 5.21 -19.91
CA TYR A 174 48.64 4.67 -21.10
C TYR A 174 49.07 5.72 -22.14
N GLY A 175 48.69 6.99 -21.95
CA GLY A 175 49.11 8.13 -22.77
C GLY A 175 50.62 8.34 -22.82
N ASP A 176 51.10 9.03 -23.86
CA ASP A 176 52.51 9.43 -23.91
C ASP A 176 52.87 10.31 -22.71
N GLY A 177 54.03 10.08 -22.12
CA GLY A 177 54.45 10.75 -20.88
C GLY A 177 53.74 10.29 -19.59
N GLN A 178 52.84 9.31 -19.65
CA GLN A 178 52.13 8.77 -18.47
C GLN A 178 52.83 7.53 -17.88
N PRO A 179 52.52 7.13 -16.62
CA PRO A 179 53.27 6.10 -15.90
C PRO A 179 53.33 4.74 -16.60
N GLU A 180 52.35 4.43 -17.43
CA GLU A 180 52.24 3.16 -18.17
C GLU A 180 52.22 3.37 -19.68
N ALA A 181 52.85 4.44 -20.17
CA ALA A 181 52.83 4.86 -21.57
C ALA A 181 52.97 3.71 -22.57
N GLN A 182 52.02 3.64 -23.50
CA GLN A 182 51.96 2.65 -24.58
C GLN A 182 52.00 3.36 -25.93
N PRO A 183 52.41 2.67 -27.02
CA PRO A 183 52.16 3.17 -28.37
C PRO A 183 50.67 3.52 -28.55
N LEU A 184 50.39 4.57 -29.33
CA LEU A 184 49.03 5.00 -29.62
C LEU A 184 48.20 3.83 -30.15
N SER A 185 47.06 3.54 -29.52
CA SER A 185 46.18 2.47 -29.93
C SER A 185 45.53 2.78 -31.28
N ASP A 186 45.42 1.74 -32.10
CA ASP A 186 44.54 1.76 -33.27
C ASP A 186 43.08 1.87 -32.82
N LEU A 187 42.24 2.50 -33.63
CA LEU A 187 40.81 2.57 -33.34
C LEU A 187 40.16 1.20 -33.58
N ALA A 188 39.31 0.81 -32.63
CA ALA A 188 38.65 -0.49 -32.58
C ALA A 188 37.15 -0.31 -32.30
N THR A 189 36.52 -1.38 -31.81
CA THR A 189 35.17 -1.32 -31.21
C THR A 189 35.26 -0.97 -29.73
N TYR A 190 34.31 -0.21 -29.22
CA TYR A 190 34.27 0.24 -27.83
C TYR A 190 32.87 0.02 -27.25
N SER A 191 32.75 -0.39 -25.98
CA SER A 191 31.44 -0.60 -25.36
C SER A 191 30.85 0.66 -24.72
N LYS A 192 31.65 1.73 -24.62
CA LYS A 192 31.29 2.90 -23.82
C LYS A 192 31.91 4.20 -24.34
N LEU A 193 31.14 5.29 -24.30
CA LEU A 193 31.59 6.67 -24.47
C LEU A 193 31.48 7.41 -23.13
N VAL A 194 32.58 7.93 -22.62
CA VAL A 194 32.66 8.69 -21.36
C VAL A 194 32.92 10.16 -21.68
N ILE A 195 32.14 11.05 -21.07
CA ILE A 195 32.18 12.48 -21.30
C ILE A 195 32.51 13.18 -19.99
N PHE A 196 33.63 13.91 -19.97
CA PHE A 196 34.03 14.77 -18.85
C PHE A 196 33.80 16.22 -19.23
N ILE A 197 33.04 16.95 -18.43
CA ILE A 197 32.82 18.38 -18.61
C ILE A 197 33.70 19.14 -17.62
N GLY A 198 34.61 19.98 -18.12
CA GLY A 198 35.61 20.63 -17.28
C GLY A 198 36.73 19.68 -16.86
N PHE A 199 37.25 18.88 -17.80
CA PHE A 199 38.25 17.86 -17.51
C PHE A 199 39.46 18.44 -16.75
N GLY A 200 39.79 17.85 -15.61
CA GLY A 200 40.90 18.28 -14.75
C GLY A 200 40.69 19.57 -13.97
N THR A 201 39.49 20.17 -14.00
CA THR A 201 39.17 21.41 -13.27
C THR A 201 37.92 21.25 -12.41
N GLU A 202 37.79 22.08 -11.37
CA GLU A 202 36.57 22.18 -10.56
C GLU A 202 35.48 22.91 -11.38
N THR A 203 34.64 22.14 -12.07
CA THR A 203 33.59 22.69 -12.94
C THR A 203 32.25 22.28 -12.40
N MET A 204 31.59 23.17 -11.65
CA MET A 204 30.25 22.95 -11.09
C MET A 204 29.18 23.47 -12.05
N GLY A 205 28.08 22.71 -12.18
CA GLY A 205 26.89 23.19 -12.85
C GLY A 205 26.10 22.10 -13.54
N THR A 206 24.99 22.52 -14.14
CA THR A 206 24.13 21.68 -14.96
C THR A 206 24.38 21.96 -16.43
N PHE A 207 24.67 20.89 -17.16
CA PHE A 207 24.89 20.86 -18.60
C PHE A 207 23.86 19.95 -19.24
N LEU A 208 23.53 20.21 -20.50
CA LEU A 208 22.70 19.30 -21.27
C LEU A 208 23.46 18.82 -22.49
N ILE A 209 23.30 17.57 -22.88
CA ILE A 209 23.87 16.99 -24.09
C ILE A 209 22.77 16.43 -24.99
N ASP A 210 22.91 16.59 -26.30
CA ASP A 210 21.95 16.08 -27.27
C ASP A 210 22.65 15.70 -28.57
N ASN A 211 21.94 15.06 -29.51
CA ASN A 211 22.44 14.77 -30.86
C ASN A 211 23.80 14.05 -30.90
N VAL A 212 24.01 13.10 -29.97
CA VAL A 212 25.24 12.28 -29.94
C VAL A 212 25.27 11.40 -31.20
N THR A 213 26.33 11.53 -31.98
CA THR A 213 26.51 10.90 -33.29
C THR A 213 27.96 10.48 -33.49
N GLY A 214 28.18 9.47 -34.33
CA GLY A 214 29.52 8.98 -34.68
C GLY A 214 29.74 7.51 -34.36
N GLY A 215 30.80 6.93 -34.93
CA GLY A 215 30.98 5.48 -34.93
C GLY A 215 29.97 4.75 -35.83
N LEU A 216 30.34 3.54 -36.24
CA LEU A 216 29.41 2.59 -36.88
C LEU A 216 28.81 1.67 -35.80
N PRO A 217 27.59 1.14 -36.01
CA PRO A 217 27.04 0.11 -35.14
C PRO A 217 27.85 -1.18 -35.27
N GLY A 218 28.50 -1.57 -34.18
CA GLY A 218 29.25 -2.82 -34.03
C GLY A 218 28.36 -3.99 -33.60
N ALA A 219 28.98 -5.02 -33.03
CA ALA A 219 28.25 -6.18 -32.51
C ALA A 219 27.32 -5.78 -31.34
N ALA A 220 26.17 -6.45 -31.22
CA ALA A 220 25.28 -6.29 -30.09
C ALA A 220 25.97 -6.74 -28.79
N ILE A 221 25.73 -5.99 -27.71
CA ILE A 221 26.15 -6.35 -26.36
C ILE A 221 25.01 -7.19 -25.73
N PRO A 222 25.33 -8.26 -24.97
CA PRO A 222 24.31 -9.07 -24.30
C PRO A 222 23.41 -8.25 -23.35
N ASP A 223 22.12 -8.53 -23.44
CA ASP A 223 21.02 -8.14 -22.57
C ASP A 223 20.16 -9.41 -22.44
N THR A 224 20.37 -10.13 -21.34
CA THR A 224 19.93 -11.52 -21.16
C THR A 224 18.45 -11.61 -20.83
N ASP A 225 17.90 -10.63 -20.12
CA ASP A 225 16.49 -10.59 -19.70
C ASP A 225 15.60 -9.67 -20.57
N SER A 226 16.24 -8.91 -21.48
CA SER A 226 15.60 -8.04 -22.46
C SER A 226 14.80 -6.88 -21.84
N ASP A 227 15.19 -6.43 -20.64
CA ASP A 227 14.59 -5.26 -19.99
C ASP A 227 15.10 -3.92 -20.56
N GLY A 228 16.17 -3.97 -21.35
CA GLY A 228 16.81 -2.83 -22.01
C GLY A 228 18.10 -2.36 -21.35
N LEU A 229 18.53 -3.01 -20.27
CA LEU A 229 19.84 -2.87 -19.65
C LEU A 229 20.77 -3.99 -20.11
N ILE A 230 21.99 -3.65 -20.55
CA ILE A 230 22.98 -4.67 -20.92
C ILE A 230 23.53 -5.36 -19.67
N ASP A 231 23.81 -6.66 -19.74
CA ASP A 231 24.21 -7.51 -18.59
C ASP A 231 25.34 -6.90 -17.74
N THR A 232 26.26 -6.15 -18.36
CA THR A 232 27.40 -5.54 -17.64
C THR A 232 27.02 -4.43 -16.66
N VAL A 233 25.74 -4.03 -16.64
CA VAL A 233 25.24 -2.83 -15.97
C VAL A 233 23.92 -3.04 -15.25
N ASP A 234 23.33 -4.18 -15.52
CA ASP A 234 22.16 -4.72 -14.86
C ASP A 234 22.61 -5.52 -13.64
N ALA A 235 22.09 -5.16 -12.46
CA ALA A 235 22.38 -5.87 -11.23
C ALA A 235 21.61 -7.21 -11.13
N CYS A 236 20.57 -7.38 -11.92
CA CYS A 236 19.69 -8.54 -11.99
C CYS A 236 19.58 -9.06 -13.44
N ASP A 237 20.72 -9.29 -14.10
CA ASP A 237 20.90 -9.72 -15.51
C ASP A 237 20.10 -10.94 -16.03
N THR A 238 19.23 -11.54 -15.22
CA THR A 238 18.33 -12.63 -15.62
C THR A 238 16.86 -12.36 -15.33
N GLU A 239 16.51 -11.23 -14.71
CA GLU A 239 15.17 -10.94 -14.19
C GLU A 239 14.79 -9.47 -14.46
N PRO A 240 13.84 -9.21 -15.38
CA PRO A 240 13.56 -7.85 -15.86
C PRO A 240 13.24 -6.86 -14.76
N GLY A 241 13.90 -5.70 -14.76
CA GLY A 241 13.69 -4.66 -13.76
C GLY A 241 13.63 -3.25 -14.32
N ASP A 242 13.62 -2.29 -13.40
CA ASP A 242 13.58 -0.87 -13.73
C ASP A 242 15.00 -0.28 -13.66
N GLU A 243 15.38 0.56 -14.62
CA GLU A 243 16.67 1.26 -14.62
C GLU A 243 16.90 2.05 -13.33
N SER A 244 15.85 2.64 -12.75
CA SER A 244 15.94 3.37 -11.48
C SER A 244 16.31 2.47 -10.29
N ASN A 245 16.17 1.15 -10.44
CA ASN A 245 16.56 0.12 -9.49
C ASN A 245 17.67 -0.78 -10.03
N ASN A 246 18.53 -0.24 -10.91
CA ASN A 246 19.69 -0.93 -11.48
C ASN A 246 19.32 -2.25 -12.19
N GLY A 247 18.18 -2.32 -12.87
CA GLY A 247 17.73 -3.51 -13.59
C GLY A 247 17.12 -4.59 -12.71
N CYS A 248 16.97 -4.33 -11.41
CA CYS A 248 16.26 -5.25 -10.53
C CYS A 248 14.75 -4.93 -10.45
N PRO A 249 13.88 -5.94 -10.32
CA PRO A 249 12.45 -5.75 -10.09
C PRO A 249 12.17 -4.87 -8.87
N ILE A 250 11.21 -3.94 -8.99
CA ILE A 250 10.75 -3.14 -7.85
C ILE A 250 9.82 -4.00 -6.99
N VAL A 251 10.29 -4.37 -5.79
CA VAL A 251 9.45 -5.04 -4.78
C VAL A 251 8.65 -3.98 -4.02
N ILE A 252 7.36 -3.88 -4.31
CA ILE A 252 6.46 -2.99 -3.55
C ILE A 252 6.11 -3.66 -2.22
N VAL A 253 6.33 -2.94 -1.12
CA VAL A 253 6.05 -3.39 0.26
C VAL A 253 5.15 -2.39 0.98
N PRO A 254 4.35 -2.81 1.98
CA PRO A 254 3.56 -1.86 2.77
C PRO A 254 4.49 -0.97 3.60
N VAL A 255 4.18 0.33 3.68
CA VAL A 255 4.95 1.33 4.46
C VAL A 255 4.22 1.85 5.70
N THR A 256 2.97 1.43 5.88
CA THR A 256 2.17 1.73 7.08
C THR A 256 1.51 0.44 7.57
N PRO A 257 1.22 0.32 8.88
CA PRO A 257 0.45 -0.80 9.40
C PRO A 257 -1.01 -0.77 8.89
N PRO A 258 -1.74 -1.90 8.97
CA PRO A 258 -3.19 -1.90 8.76
C PRO A 258 -3.91 -1.09 9.84
N THR A 259 -5.22 -0.87 9.66
CA THR A 259 -6.06 -0.25 10.67
C THR A 259 -6.05 -1.07 11.96
N THR A 260 -5.85 -0.41 13.11
CA THR A 260 -5.86 -1.10 14.40
C THR A 260 -7.22 -1.76 14.66
N PRO A 261 -7.26 -3.07 14.97
CA PRO A 261 -8.48 -3.77 15.34
C PRO A 261 -9.21 -3.10 16.51
N SER A 262 -10.54 -3.02 16.44
CA SER A 262 -11.39 -2.39 17.46
C SER A 262 -12.18 -3.38 18.32
N ILE A 263 -11.96 -4.68 18.15
CA ILE A 263 -12.67 -5.72 18.90
C ILE A 263 -12.14 -5.72 20.33
N SER A 264 -13.04 -5.84 21.30
CA SER A 264 -12.64 -5.80 22.70
C SER A 264 -11.74 -7.00 23.06
N PRO A 265 -10.64 -6.81 23.82
CA PRO A 265 -9.69 -7.88 24.13
C PRO A 265 -10.30 -9.12 24.80
N GLU A 266 -11.39 -8.97 25.57
CA GLU A 266 -12.11 -10.09 26.19
C GLU A 266 -12.79 -11.03 25.20
N ASN A 267 -13.02 -10.57 23.98
CA ASN A 267 -13.64 -11.34 22.90
C ASN A 267 -12.62 -11.88 21.90
N VAL A 268 -11.32 -11.70 22.17
CA VAL A 268 -10.24 -11.97 21.23
C VAL A 268 -9.28 -13.01 21.78
N VAL A 269 -8.97 -13.98 20.94
CA VAL A 269 -7.90 -14.95 21.12
C VAL A 269 -6.81 -14.60 20.11
N SER A 270 -5.84 -13.78 20.53
CA SER A 270 -4.84 -13.22 19.63
C SER A 270 -3.64 -14.15 19.42
N ILE A 271 -3.21 -14.32 18.17
CA ILE A 271 -1.98 -15.03 17.79
C ILE A 271 -0.88 -14.02 17.47
N PHE A 272 -1.20 -12.99 16.68
CA PHE A 272 -0.24 -11.96 16.29
C PHE A 272 -0.96 -10.65 16.02
N SER A 273 -0.78 -9.67 16.91
CA SER A 273 -1.30 -8.32 16.72
C SER A 273 -0.62 -7.40 17.72
N SER A 274 -0.29 -6.18 17.29
CA SER A 274 0.20 -5.14 18.18
C SER A 274 -0.91 -4.50 19.04
N ALA A 275 -2.19 -4.72 18.68
CA ALA A 275 -3.35 -4.15 19.38
C ALA A 275 -3.67 -4.87 20.70
N TYR A 276 -3.28 -6.14 20.84
CA TYR A 276 -3.62 -6.98 22.00
C TYR A 276 -2.37 -7.32 22.80
N THR A 277 -2.46 -7.18 24.13
CA THR A 277 -1.33 -7.42 25.04
C THR A 277 -1.15 -8.89 25.41
N SER A 278 -2.19 -9.70 25.25
CA SER A 278 -2.17 -11.15 25.51
C SER A 278 -2.22 -11.88 24.18
N THR A 279 -1.09 -12.47 23.78
CA THR A 279 -0.96 -13.22 22.52
C THR A 279 -0.46 -14.64 22.78
N TYR A 280 -1.06 -15.61 22.10
CA TYR A 280 -0.53 -16.94 21.97
C TYR A 280 0.81 -16.88 21.23
N GLN A 281 1.76 -17.70 21.70
CA GLN A 281 3.10 -17.68 21.13
C GLN A 281 3.15 -18.54 19.86
N VAL A 282 3.71 -18.00 18.79
CA VAL A 282 4.08 -18.75 17.59
C VAL A 282 5.49 -19.30 17.79
N ALA A 283 5.66 -20.62 17.66
CA ALA A 283 6.97 -21.26 17.78
C ALA A 283 7.80 -21.15 16.49
N GLU A 284 7.14 -21.22 15.34
CA GLU A 284 7.80 -21.23 14.04
C GLU A 284 6.88 -20.57 13.01
N TRP A 285 7.34 -19.47 12.40
CA TRP A 285 6.61 -18.76 11.34
C TRP A 285 6.80 -19.37 9.95
N TYR A 286 7.79 -20.25 9.81
CA TYR A 286 8.12 -20.91 8.56
C TYR A 286 8.70 -22.28 8.85
N THR A 287 8.00 -23.31 8.38
CA THR A 287 8.36 -24.70 8.64
C THR A 287 9.36 -25.25 7.66
N SER A 288 10.26 -26.12 8.14
CA SER A 288 11.28 -26.78 7.30
C SER A 288 10.73 -27.68 6.18
N TRP A 289 9.45 -28.07 6.25
CA TRP A 289 8.79 -28.88 5.22
C TRP A 289 8.09 -28.03 4.14
N GLY A 290 8.05 -26.70 4.31
CA GLY A 290 7.51 -25.78 3.32
C GLY A 290 8.20 -25.94 1.96
N GLN A 291 7.47 -25.68 0.89
CA GLN A 291 7.93 -25.78 -0.50
C GLN A 291 7.70 -24.45 -1.20
N GLY A 292 8.66 -24.00 -2.02
CA GLY A 292 8.50 -22.82 -2.88
C GLY A 292 8.03 -21.57 -2.13
N THR A 293 8.44 -21.41 -0.87
CA THR A 293 8.04 -20.28 -0.02
C THR A 293 9.22 -19.82 0.82
N THR A 294 9.40 -18.51 0.96
CA THR A 294 10.32 -17.88 1.91
C THR A 294 9.55 -16.96 2.85
N HIS A 295 10.07 -16.76 4.06
CA HIS A 295 9.47 -15.92 5.10
C HIS A 295 10.45 -14.89 5.63
N ALA A 296 9.92 -13.72 5.99
CA ALA A 296 10.63 -12.70 6.75
C ALA A 296 9.67 -11.97 7.71
N SER A 297 10.20 -11.44 8.82
CA SER A 297 9.49 -10.46 9.63
C SER A 297 10.01 -9.07 9.31
N ILE A 298 9.12 -8.16 8.93
CA ILE A 298 9.48 -6.80 8.47
C ILE A 298 9.10 -5.78 9.54
N ASP A 299 10.05 -4.94 9.94
CA ASP A 299 9.81 -3.81 10.85
C ASP A 299 9.40 -2.57 10.04
N LEU A 300 8.16 -2.11 10.23
CA LEU A 300 7.64 -0.89 9.62
C LEU A 300 8.07 0.38 10.38
N GLY A 301 8.88 0.22 11.43
CA GLY A 301 9.35 1.29 12.30
C GLY A 301 8.66 1.28 13.66
N ALA A 302 9.34 1.87 14.64
CA ALA A 302 8.89 1.92 16.04
C ALA A 302 8.62 0.54 16.67
N GLY A 303 9.20 -0.54 16.12
CA GLY A 303 9.01 -1.90 16.60
C GLY A 303 7.68 -2.53 16.17
N TYR A 304 7.06 -2.01 15.10
CA TYR A 304 5.86 -2.60 14.51
C TYR A 304 6.27 -3.64 13.47
N PHE A 305 6.01 -4.92 13.75
CA PHE A 305 6.38 -6.01 12.85
C PHE A 305 5.18 -6.53 12.07
N ILE A 306 5.41 -6.91 10.82
CA ILE A 306 4.49 -7.67 9.96
C ILE A 306 5.18 -8.95 9.47
N GLN A 307 4.40 -9.94 9.02
CA GLN A 307 4.93 -11.19 8.47
C GLN A 307 4.84 -11.19 6.95
N GLN A 308 5.97 -11.44 6.27
CA GLN A 308 6.04 -11.56 4.82
C GLN A 308 6.15 -13.03 4.41
N TYR A 309 5.41 -13.42 3.37
CA TYR A 309 5.59 -14.69 2.66
C TYR A 309 5.74 -14.42 1.17
N THR A 310 6.80 -14.94 0.57
CA THR A 310 7.04 -14.89 -0.87
C THR A 310 6.96 -16.30 -1.44
N PHE A 311 6.09 -16.48 -2.44
CA PHE A 311 5.79 -17.74 -3.10
C PHE A 311 6.45 -17.80 -4.47
N GLN A 312 7.11 -18.92 -4.76
CA GLN A 312 7.75 -19.19 -6.04
C GLN A 312 7.55 -20.66 -6.41
N ASP A 313 6.98 -20.93 -7.58
CA ASP A 313 6.76 -22.31 -8.01
C ASP A 313 8.09 -22.99 -8.37
N THR A 314 8.50 -23.91 -7.52
CA THR A 314 9.69 -24.76 -7.73
C THR A 314 9.33 -26.16 -8.27
N GLY A 315 8.07 -26.36 -8.67
CA GLY A 315 7.52 -27.63 -9.14
C GLY A 315 7.05 -28.59 -8.05
N ASN A 316 7.16 -28.20 -6.76
CA ASN A 316 6.77 -29.02 -5.61
C ASN A 316 5.68 -28.38 -4.71
N GLY A 317 5.15 -27.23 -5.11
CA GLY A 317 4.17 -26.44 -4.36
C GLY A 317 4.73 -25.13 -3.80
N ARG A 318 3.83 -24.32 -3.24
CA ARG A 318 4.08 -22.95 -2.75
C ARG A 318 3.42 -22.74 -1.40
N TYR A 319 3.88 -23.46 -0.39
CA TYR A 319 3.27 -23.42 0.94
C TYR A 319 4.28 -23.51 2.07
N THR A 320 3.89 -23.00 3.24
CA THR A 320 4.59 -23.20 4.52
C THR A 320 3.60 -23.26 5.66
N GLY A 321 3.97 -23.95 6.74
CA GLY A 321 3.26 -23.89 8.01
C GLY A 321 3.72 -22.74 8.90
N VAL A 322 2.83 -22.38 9.82
CA VAL A 322 3.05 -21.55 11.00
C VAL A 322 2.66 -22.41 12.21
N ASN A 323 3.62 -22.80 13.03
CA ASN A 323 3.39 -23.67 14.19
C ASN A 323 3.20 -22.84 15.45
N MET A 324 2.10 -23.08 16.16
CA MET A 324 1.87 -22.52 17.49
C MET A 324 2.80 -23.19 18.50
N ALA A 325 3.23 -22.47 19.54
CA ALA A 325 4.05 -23.05 20.61
C ALA A 325 3.27 -24.03 21.50
N SER A 326 1.95 -23.86 21.54
CA SER A 326 0.97 -24.75 22.15
C SER A 326 -0.37 -24.56 21.45
N GLY A 327 -1.27 -25.55 21.54
CA GLY A 327 -2.63 -25.42 21.01
C GLY A 327 -3.33 -24.14 21.50
N VAL A 328 -3.89 -23.39 20.56
CA VAL A 328 -4.68 -22.18 20.80
C VAL A 328 -6.13 -22.59 21.01
N ASP A 329 -6.67 -22.31 22.20
CA ASP A 329 -8.09 -22.54 22.49
C ASP A 329 -8.93 -21.37 21.97
N ALA A 330 -9.59 -21.60 20.83
CA ALA A 330 -10.51 -20.67 20.20
C ALA A 330 -11.98 -21.09 20.37
N SER A 331 -12.28 -22.00 21.30
CA SER A 331 -13.62 -22.56 21.48
C SER A 331 -14.70 -21.56 21.89
N SER A 332 -14.31 -20.41 22.45
CA SER A 332 -15.20 -19.31 22.78
C SER A 332 -15.42 -18.31 21.64
N THR A 333 -14.90 -18.58 20.44
CA THR A 333 -14.93 -17.69 19.28
C THR A 333 -15.67 -18.32 18.10
N ASN A 334 -16.07 -17.50 17.13
CA ASN A 334 -16.79 -17.96 15.94
C ASN A 334 -16.30 -17.33 14.62
N ASN A 335 -15.27 -16.48 14.68
CA ASN A 335 -14.64 -15.88 13.49
C ASN A 335 -13.11 -15.90 13.63
N PHE A 336 -12.44 -15.87 12.48
CA PHE A 336 -11.01 -15.64 12.33
C PHE A 336 -10.79 -14.32 11.61
N HIS A 337 -9.88 -13.49 12.12
CA HIS A 337 -9.49 -12.21 11.52
C HIS A 337 -8.05 -12.29 11.01
N ILE A 338 -7.82 -11.65 9.86
CA ILE A 338 -6.51 -11.44 9.26
C ILE A 338 -6.50 -10.12 8.48
N ASP A 339 -5.45 -9.33 8.66
CA ASP A 339 -5.12 -8.25 7.75
C ASP A 339 -4.10 -8.75 6.72
N VAL A 340 -4.38 -8.50 5.44
CA VAL A 340 -3.51 -8.88 4.33
C VAL A 340 -3.22 -7.68 3.41
N TRP A 341 -1.99 -7.62 2.90
CA TRP A 341 -1.56 -6.67 1.88
C TRP A 341 -0.74 -7.43 0.82
N SER A 342 -0.92 -7.08 -0.45
CA SER A 342 -0.05 -7.55 -1.54
C SER A 342 -0.11 -6.59 -2.73
N ALA A 343 1.00 -6.44 -3.45
CA ALA A 343 1.03 -5.72 -4.72
C ALA A 343 0.87 -6.62 -5.95
N ASP A 344 1.19 -7.90 -5.83
CA ASP A 344 1.39 -8.84 -6.94
C ASP A 344 0.61 -10.16 -6.80
N SER A 345 -0.03 -10.40 -5.65
CA SER A 345 -0.84 -11.59 -5.38
C SER A 345 -2.33 -11.23 -5.29
N SER A 346 -3.17 -11.98 -5.99
CA SER A 346 -4.63 -11.78 -6.00
C SER A 346 -5.38 -12.68 -5.00
N SER A 347 -4.77 -13.78 -4.57
CA SER A 347 -5.28 -14.66 -3.53
C SER A 347 -4.19 -15.52 -2.91
N PHE A 348 -4.51 -16.15 -1.78
CA PHE A 348 -3.73 -17.24 -1.18
C PHE A 348 -4.70 -18.19 -0.47
N LYS A 349 -4.29 -19.41 -0.16
CA LYS A 349 -5.08 -20.33 0.67
C LYS A 349 -4.55 -20.32 2.09
N LEU A 350 -5.49 -20.29 3.03
CA LEU A 350 -5.26 -20.45 4.45
C LEU A 350 -5.88 -21.77 4.90
N LYS A 351 -5.06 -22.65 5.49
CA LYS A 351 -5.54 -23.81 6.23
C LYS A 351 -5.42 -23.55 7.72
N ILE A 352 -6.45 -23.94 8.46
CA ILE A 352 -6.44 -23.98 9.94
C ILE A 352 -6.44 -25.46 10.35
N VAL A 353 -5.55 -25.82 11.28
CA VAL A 353 -5.38 -27.20 11.77
C VAL A 353 -5.52 -27.24 13.29
N ASP A 354 -6.51 -27.97 13.76
CA ASP A 354 -6.72 -28.33 15.17
C ASP A 354 -6.14 -29.74 15.38
N PHE A 355 -5.17 -29.90 16.29
CA PHE A 355 -4.62 -31.22 16.64
C PHE A 355 -5.52 -31.97 17.64
N GLY A 356 -6.68 -31.43 17.97
CA GLY A 356 -7.60 -32.07 18.89
C GLY A 356 -7.10 -32.08 20.33
N ALA A 357 -7.70 -32.96 21.13
CA ALA A 357 -7.54 -32.96 22.57
C ALA A 357 -6.19 -33.53 23.02
N ASP A 358 -5.54 -34.35 22.18
CA ASP A 358 -4.22 -34.89 22.49
C ASP A 358 -3.08 -33.91 22.20
N GLY A 359 -3.35 -32.85 21.42
CA GLY A 359 -2.41 -31.80 21.06
C GLY A 359 -1.25 -32.27 20.18
N ALA A 360 -1.40 -33.39 19.46
CA ALA A 360 -0.35 -34.00 18.67
C ALA A 360 -0.84 -34.44 17.28
N TYR A 361 -0.09 -34.05 16.25
CA TYR A 361 -0.39 -34.45 14.88
C TYR A 361 -0.38 -35.98 14.68
N GLY A 362 -1.42 -36.50 14.05
CA GLY A 362 -1.57 -37.90 13.68
C GLY A 362 -2.24 -38.77 14.75
N GLY A 363 -2.87 -38.17 15.76
CA GLY A 363 -3.60 -38.84 16.85
C GLY A 363 -4.96 -39.43 16.45
N GLY A 364 -5.50 -38.98 15.31
CA GLY A 364 -6.81 -39.39 14.79
C GLY A 364 -7.98 -38.51 15.26
N ASP A 365 -7.70 -37.47 16.05
CA ASP A 365 -8.60 -36.37 16.41
C ASP A 365 -8.23 -35.05 15.73
N ASP A 366 -7.24 -35.05 14.84
CA ASP A 366 -6.89 -33.89 14.01
C ASP A 366 -8.05 -33.51 13.07
N VAL A 367 -8.40 -32.23 13.03
CA VAL A 367 -9.33 -31.68 12.06
C VAL A 367 -8.72 -30.45 11.40
N GLU A 368 -8.93 -30.33 10.09
CA GLU A 368 -8.39 -29.23 9.30
C GLU A 368 -9.34 -28.87 8.17
N ASP A 369 -9.31 -27.59 7.78
CA ASP A 369 -9.98 -27.13 6.57
C ASP A 369 -9.23 -25.96 5.95
N THR A 370 -9.44 -25.76 4.65
CA THR A 370 -8.72 -24.77 3.83
C THR A 370 -9.70 -23.84 3.14
N LYS A 371 -9.41 -22.54 3.20
CA LYS A 371 -10.16 -21.48 2.53
C LYS A 371 -9.22 -20.67 1.65
N GLU A 372 -9.67 -20.38 0.43
CA GLU A 372 -9.00 -19.37 -0.40
C GLU A 372 -9.44 -17.96 0.04
N ILE A 373 -8.45 -17.11 0.30
CA ILE A 373 -8.57 -15.73 0.72
C ILE A 373 -8.28 -14.83 -0.48
N ILE A 374 -9.23 -13.96 -0.82
CA ILE A 374 -9.11 -13.04 -1.96
C ILE A 374 -8.54 -11.71 -1.49
N ILE A 375 -7.55 -11.20 -2.21
CA ILE A 375 -6.95 -9.88 -2.00
C ILE A 375 -7.58 -8.94 -3.04
N SER A 376 -8.65 -8.26 -2.65
CA SER A 376 -9.49 -7.47 -3.58
C SER A 376 -8.91 -6.12 -4.01
N SER A 377 -7.90 -5.62 -3.28
CA SER A 377 -7.30 -4.29 -3.46
C SER A 377 -5.78 -4.40 -3.46
N PRO A 378 -5.11 -4.40 -4.62
CA PRO A 378 -3.66 -4.47 -4.67
C PRO A 378 -3.03 -3.20 -4.08
N SER A 379 -1.89 -3.36 -3.42
CA SER A 379 -1.14 -2.32 -2.72
C SER A 379 -1.88 -1.62 -1.57
N GLU A 380 -2.94 -2.23 -1.03
CA GLU A 380 -3.69 -1.74 0.13
C GLU A 380 -3.86 -2.84 1.19
N TRP A 381 -3.99 -2.44 2.46
CA TRP A 381 -4.32 -3.36 3.54
C TRP A 381 -5.81 -3.68 3.49
N ILE A 382 -6.14 -4.96 3.61
CA ILE A 382 -7.50 -5.46 3.60
C ILE A 382 -7.71 -6.26 4.88
N SER A 383 -8.68 -5.84 5.68
CA SER A 383 -9.15 -6.57 6.86
C SER A 383 -10.19 -7.60 6.45
N ILE A 384 -9.96 -8.86 6.81
CA ILE A 384 -10.81 -9.98 6.43
C ILE A 384 -11.27 -10.71 7.68
N ASP A 385 -12.58 -10.65 7.92
CA ASP A 385 -13.29 -11.46 8.91
C ASP A 385 -13.88 -12.70 8.25
N ILE A 386 -13.52 -13.87 8.74
CA ILE A 386 -13.95 -15.16 8.20
C ILE A 386 -14.73 -15.92 9.28
N PRO A 387 -16.05 -16.12 9.12
CA PRO A 387 -16.80 -17.00 9.98
C PRO A 387 -16.20 -18.41 9.99
N LEU A 388 -16.03 -19.01 11.17
CA LEU A 388 -15.49 -20.38 11.27
C LEU A 388 -16.39 -21.42 10.59
N SER A 389 -17.67 -21.10 10.37
CA SER A 389 -18.58 -21.91 9.56
C SER A 389 -18.16 -22.04 8.09
N GLU A 390 -17.28 -21.18 7.59
CA GLU A 390 -16.69 -21.29 6.25
C GLU A 390 -15.56 -22.33 6.18
N PHE A 391 -15.20 -22.94 7.31
CA PHE A 391 -14.29 -24.08 7.45
C PHE A 391 -15.08 -25.33 7.92
N PRO A 392 -16.02 -25.87 7.12
CA PRO A 392 -16.91 -26.96 7.55
C PRO A 392 -16.22 -28.24 8.02
N ALA A 393 -14.97 -28.52 7.62
CA ALA A 393 -14.21 -29.67 8.09
C ALA A 393 -13.46 -29.42 9.42
N LEU A 394 -13.32 -28.15 9.84
CA LEU A 394 -12.75 -27.75 11.13
C LEU A 394 -13.80 -27.92 12.25
N THR A 395 -14.15 -29.17 12.56
CA THR A 395 -15.26 -29.49 13.47
C THR A 395 -14.98 -29.21 14.95
N THR A 396 -13.73 -28.92 15.30
CA THR A 396 -13.28 -28.45 16.62
C THR A 396 -12.30 -27.29 16.44
N ASN A 397 -12.18 -26.45 17.46
CA ASN A 397 -11.27 -25.29 17.48
C ASN A 397 -10.64 -25.06 18.87
N GLY A 398 -10.51 -26.13 19.66
CA GLY A 398 -10.03 -26.06 21.04
C GLY A 398 -8.51 -26.16 21.17
N SER A 399 -7.81 -26.58 20.11
CA SER A 399 -6.37 -26.82 20.11
C SER A 399 -5.74 -26.48 18.76
N ILE A 400 -6.05 -25.29 18.22
CA ILE A 400 -5.48 -24.81 16.96
C ILE A 400 -3.96 -24.76 17.08
N SER A 401 -3.27 -25.63 16.34
CA SER A 401 -1.84 -25.89 16.54
C SER A 401 -1.00 -25.46 15.34
N GLN A 402 -1.63 -25.33 14.17
CA GLN A 402 -0.94 -24.92 12.95
C GLN A 402 -1.87 -24.12 12.02
N LEU A 403 -1.28 -23.12 11.36
CA LEU A 403 -1.82 -22.52 10.15
C LEU A 403 -0.95 -22.96 8.97
N VAL A 404 -1.53 -23.11 7.77
CA VAL A 404 -0.76 -23.29 6.53
C VAL A 404 -1.13 -22.18 5.57
N VAL A 405 -0.12 -21.49 5.06
CA VAL A 405 -0.27 -20.44 4.06
C VAL A 405 0.24 -21.00 2.73
N GLU A 406 -0.58 -20.94 1.68
CA GLU A 406 -0.26 -21.45 0.35
C GLU A 406 -0.56 -20.41 -0.74
N GLY A 407 0.43 -20.07 -1.57
CA GLY A 407 0.26 -19.15 -2.71
C GLY A 407 -0.49 -19.79 -3.88
N THR A 408 -1.51 -19.10 -4.41
CA THR A 408 -2.23 -19.52 -5.62
C THR A 408 -1.48 -19.17 -6.91
N SER A 409 -0.57 -18.21 -6.85
CA SER A 409 0.42 -17.86 -7.86
C SER A 409 1.78 -17.58 -7.20
N ASP A 410 2.79 -17.28 -8.03
CA ASP A 410 4.00 -16.63 -7.55
C ASP A 410 3.65 -15.20 -7.15
N GLY A 411 4.35 -14.66 -6.15
CA GLY A 411 4.08 -13.35 -5.59
C GLY A 411 4.36 -13.27 -4.10
N THR A 412 4.14 -12.10 -3.51
CA THR A 412 4.41 -11.82 -2.10
C THR A 412 3.17 -11.32 -1.38
N ILE A 413 2.87 -11.87 -0.21
CA ILE A 413 1.86 -11.35 0.70
C ILE A 413 2.49 -10.91 2.02
N PHE A 414 1.84 -9.92 2.63
CA PHE A 414 2.15 -9.44 3.97
C PHE A 414 0.92 -9.63 4.83
N ILE A 415 1.12 -10.15 6.04
CA ILE A 415 0.08 -10.53 6.98
C ILE A 415 0.33 -9.83 8.31
N ASP A 416 -0.75 -9.36 8.91
CA ASP A 416 -0.79 -8.83 10.27
C ASP A 416 -2.14 -9.14 10.93
N ASN A 417 -2.28 -8.83 12.22
CA ASN A 417 -3.51 -8.98 13.00
C ASN A 417 -4.18 -10.35 12.82
N LEU A 418 -3.48 -11.41 13.20
CA LEU A 418 -3.99 -12.77 13.26
C LEU A 418 -4.65 -13.04 14.61
N PHE A 419 -5.97 -13.21 14.64
CA PHE A 419 -6.69 -13.56 15.87
C PHE A 419 -8.03 -14.23 15.59
N PHE A 420 -8.52 -15.01 16.55
CA PHE A 420 -9.91 -15.45 16.57
C PHE A 420 -10.76 -14.52 17.43
N PHE A 421 -12.03 -14.34 17.09
CA PHE A 421 -12.93 -13.51 17.88
C PHE A 421 -14.39 -13.98 17.86
N ALA A 422 -15.13 -13.58 18.89
CA ALA A 422 -16.56 -13.81 19.00
C ALA A 422 -17.36 -12.61 18.45
N THR A 423 -18.20 -12.82 17.42
CA THR A 423 -19.27 -11.85 17.05
C THR A 423 -20.51 -12.03 17.93
N SER A 424 -20.66 -13.17 18.59
CA SER A 424 -21.72 -13.43 19.57
C SER A 424 -21.17 -13.31 20.99
N LEU A 425 -20.87 -12.09 21.44
CA LEU A 425 -20.89 -11.57 22.83
C LEU A 425 -20.23 -10.17 22.88
N GLY A 426 -20.93 -9.12 22.44
CA GLY A 426 -20.77 -7.77 23.00
C GLY A 426 -19.69 -6.85 22.43
N SER A 427 -19.85 -6.37 21.19
CA SER A 427 -19.66 -4.93 21.03
C SER A 427 -20.88 -4.21 21.64
N ILE A 428 -20.59 -3.19 22.45
CA ILE A 428 -21.58 -2.26 22.99
C ILE A 428 -21.46 -0.94 22.22
N PRO A 429 -22.52 -0.12 22.10
CA PRO A 429 -22.37 1.24 21.59
C PRO A 429 -21.38 2.02 22.47
N THR A 430 -20.39 2.69 21.87
CA THR A 430 -19.39 3.51 22.58
C THR A 430 -19.67 5.01 22.47
N SER A 431 -20.74 5.39 21.80
CA SER A 431 -21.22 6.76 21.64
C SER A 431 -22.73 6.78 21.79
N SER A 432 -23.27 7.92 22.19
CA SER A 432 -24.72 8.18 22.23
C SER A 432 -25.35 8.13 20.84
N ALA A 433 -26.66 7.85 20.79
CA ALA A 433 -27.46 8.17 19.62
C ALA A 433 -27.53 9.70 19.43
N SER A 434 -28.03 10.15 18.27
CA SER A 434 -28.14 11.58 18.02
C SER A 434 -29.21 12.19 18.92
N THR A 435 -28.87 13.22 19.69
CA THR A 435 -29.84 13.88 20.58
C THR A 435 -31.06 14.39 19.78
N PRO A 436 -32.29 14.00 20.14
CA PRO A 436 -33.50 14.46 19.47
C PRO A 436 -33.60 15.98 19.41
N SER A 437 -33.95 16.53 18.24
CA SER A 437 -34.07 17.98 18.03
C SER A 437 -35.52 18.49 17.99
N ILE A 438 -36.51 17.60 18.10
CA ILE A 438 -37.93 17.96 18.04
C ILE A 438 -38.31 18.71 19.32
N VAL A 439 -39.09 19.78 19.19
CA VAL A 439 -39.55 20.57 20.34
C VAL A 439 -40.44 19.71 21.23
N ALA A 440 -40.21 19.70 22.54
CA ALA A 440 -40.92 18.85 23.49
C ALA A 440 -42.46 18.94 23.45
N SER A 441 -43.05 20.05 22.98
CA SER A 441 -44.50 20.18 22.81
C SER A 441 -45.07 19.31 21.69
N ASN A 442 -44.22 18.85 20.78
CA ASN A 442 -44.55 18.02 19.64
C ASN A 442 -44.17 16.56 19.86
N VAL A 443 -43.82 16.18 21.09
CA VAL A 443 -43.24 14.88 21.41
C VAL A 443 -44.01 14.21 22.54
N VAL A 444 -44.39 12.95 22.32
CA VAL A 444 -44.77 12.02 23.40
C VAL A 444 -43.60 11.08 23.60
N SER A 445 -42.74 11.40 24.56
CA SER A 445 -41.50 10.65 24.83
C SER A 445 -41.81 9.39 25.63
N ILE A 446 -41.31 8.24 25.18
CA ILE A 446 -41.36 6.97 25.92
C ILE A 446 -40.01 6.73 26.61
N PHE A 447 -38.90 6.97 25.90
CA PHE A 447 -37.54 6.82 26.43
C PHE A 447 -36.60 7.79 25.73
N SER A 448 -36.03 8.74 26.47
CA SER A 448 -34.95 9.64 26.05
C SER A 448 -34.64 10.61 27.18
N GLU A 449 -33.37 10.86 27.43
CA GLU A 449 -32.84 11.84 28.39
C GLU A 449 -33.02 13.28 27.90
N ALA A 450 -33.33 13.48 26.61
CA ALA A 450 -33.58 14.80 26.02
C ALA A 450 -34.90 15.44 26.49
N TYR A 451 -35.86 14.64 26.98
CA TYR A 451 -37.18 15.11 27.40
C TYR A 451 -37.42 14.91 28.90
N SER A 452 -37.93 15.95 29.57
CA SER A 452 -38.00 16.01 31.04
C SER A 452 -39.15 15.25 31.71
N ALA A 453 -40.01 14.58 30.93
CA ALA A 453 -41.17 13.83 31.44
C ALA A 453 -41.57 12.69 30.49
N PRO A 454 -40.73 11.65 30.33
CA PRO A 454 -41.10 10.49 29.54
C PRO A 454 -42.29 9.74 30.18
N VAL A 455 -43.04 9.05 29.34
CA VAL A 455 -44.09 8.12 29.75
C VAL A 455 -43.49 7.04 30.63
N GLU A 456 -44.17 6.71 31.72
CA GLU A 456 -43.73 5.63 32.61
C GLU A 456 -43.91 4.27 31.93
N VAL A 457 -42.81 3.52 31.80
CA VAL A 457 -42.81 2.13 31.33
C VAL A 457 -42.67 1.21 32.54
N VAL A 458 -43.64 0.32 32.74
CA VAL A 458 -43.67 -0.59 33.91
C VAL A 458 -42.93 -1.89 33.67
N ARG A 459 -42.85 -2.34 32.41
CA ARG A 459 -42.11 -3.55 32.03
C ARG A 459 -41.47 -3.33 30.67
N TRP A 460 -40.15 -3.42 30.62
CA TRP A 460 -39.37 -3.37 29.37
C TRP A 460 -39.23 -4.73 28.69
N ALA A 461 -39.51 -5.80 29.42
CA ALA A 461 -39.71 -7.14 28.92
C ALA A 461 -40.84 -7.80 29.73
N THR A 462 -41.81 -8.38 29.05
CA THR A 462 -42.95 -9.06 29.68
C THR A 462 -42.65 -10.51 30.04
N ASP A 463 -43.31 -11.01 31.09
CA ASP A 463 -43.16 -12.40 31.57
C ASP A 463 -43.63 -13.45 30.55
N TRP A 464 -44.48 -13.07 29.60
CA TRP A 464 -44.94 -13.94 28.52
C TRP A 464 -43.98 -13.98 27.32
N GLY A 465 -42.99 -13.08 27.28
CA GLY A 465 -41.97 -13.08 26.25
C GLY A 465 -41.16 -14.39 26.22
N GLN A 466 -40.66 -14.74 25.04
CA GLN A 466 -39.88 -15.96 24.81
C GLN A 466 -38.57 -15.61 24.12
N GLY A 467 -37.47 -16.21 24.58
CA GLY A 467 -36.17 -16.08 23.90
C GLY A 467 -35.61 -14.67 23.88
N VAL A 468 -35.90 -13.84 24.89
CA VAL A 468 -35.39 -12.46 25.02
C VAL A 468 -34.81 -12.23 26.41
N ILE A 469 -33.60 -11.70 26.46
CA ILE A 469 -32.96 -11.16 27.67
C ILE A 469 -32.91 -9.64 27.52
N HIS A 470 -33.38 -8.92 28.54
CA HIS A 470 -33.41 -7.45 28.55
C HIS A 470 -32.52 -6.89 29.68
N SER A 471 -31.86 -5.76 29.40
CA SER A 471 -31.22 -4.90 30.39
C SER A 471 -31.33 -3.43 30.00
N THR A 472 -31.23 -2.53 30.97
CA THR A 472 -30.95 -1.11 30.74
C THR A 472 -29.48 -0.85 31.06
N GLU A 473 -28.74 -0.26 30.13
CA GLU A 473 -27.28 -0.08 30.24
C GLU A 473 -26.91 1.41 30.08
N GLU A 474 -25.96 1.90 30.87
CA GLU A 474 -25.36 3.24 30.69
C GLU A 474 -24.15 3.08 29.76
N ILE A 475 -24.22 3.65 28.56
CA ILE A 475 -23.16 3.49 27.53
C ILE A 475 -22.19 4.67 27.49
N VAL A 476 -22.69 5.87 27.80
CA VAL A 476 -21.94 7.10 28.00
C VAL A 476 -22.47 7.70 29.30
N SER A 477 -21.63 8.40 30.06
CA SER A 477 -22.06 8.94 31.35
C SER A 477 -23.31 9.82 31.20
N GLY A 478 -24.40 9.42 31.86
CA GLY A 478 -25.70 10.07 31.82
C GLY A 478 -26.58 9.70 30.62
N ASP A 479 -26.22 8.68 29.85
CA ASP A 479 -26.93 8.24 28.63
C ASP A 479 -27.19 6.73 28.69
N PHE A 480 -28.47 6.36 28.74
CA PHE A 480 -28.90 4.98 28.94
C PHE A 480 -29.57 4.43 27.69
N VAL A 481 -29.47 3.12 27.50
CA VAL A 481 -30.09 2.40 26.38
C VAL A 481 -30.83 1.16 26.86
N GLN A 482 -31.87 0.77 26.12
CA GLN A 482 -32.57 -0.49 26.32
C GLN A 482 -31.95 -1.57 25.44
N LYS A 483 -31.40 -2.61 26.04
CA LYS A 483 -30.77 -3.72 25.34
C LYS A 483 -31.67 -4.94 25.31
N TYR A 484 -31.78 -5.56 24.14
CA TYR A 484 -32.49 -6.80 23.91
C TYR A 484 -31.57 -7.81 23.24
N THR A 485 -31.33 -8.94 23.88
CA THR A 485 -30.63 -10.09 23.29
C THR A 485 -31.63 -11.20 23.00
N PHE A 486 -31.76 -11.56 21.72
CA PHE A 486 -32.62 -12.61 21.22
C PHE A 486 -31.86 -13.93 21.09
N GLN A 487 -32.46 -15.01 21.58
CA GLN A 487 -31.95 -16.37 21.48
C GLN A 487 -33.13 -17.33 21.31
N ASP A 488 -33.27 -17.94 20.13
CA ASP A 488 -34.36 -18.87 19.86
C ASP A 488 -34.10 -20.22 20.51
N GLY A 489 -34.69 -20.39 21.70
CA GLY A 489 -34.78 -21.68 22.38
C GLY A 489 -35.85 -22.62 21.79
N GLY A 490 -36.29 -22.39 20.55
CA GLY A 490 -37.33 -23.17 19.85
C GLY A 490 -38.77 -22.69 20.09
N ASN A 491 -38.96 -21.54 20.75
CA ASN A 491 -40.27 -20.98 21.12
C ASN A 491 -40.50 -19.55 20.61
N GLY A 492 -39.58 -19.02 19.79
CA GLY A 492 -39.62 -17.66 19.27
C GLY A 492 -38.75 -16.67 20.05
N ARG A 493 -38.67 -15.44 19.53
CA ARG A 493 -37.77 -14.36 19.96
C ARG A 493 -38.55 -13.06 20.17
N TYR A 494 -39.43 -12.97 21.16
CA TYR A 494 -40.29 -11.82 21.32
C TYR A 494 -40.56 -11.45 22.78
N THR A 495 -40.77 -10.17 23.03
CA THR A 495 -41.23 -9.67 24.34
C THR A 495 -42.05 -8.40 24.17
N GLY A 496 -42.89 -8.10 25.14
CA GLY A 496 -43.64 -6.84 25.17
C GLY A 496 -42.95 -5.78 26.03
N ILE A 497 -43.28 -4.52 25.74
CA ILE A 497 -42.96 -3.34 26.54
C ILE A 497 -44.29 -2.73 26.97
N ASP A 498 -44.57 -2.72 28.27
CA ASP A 498 -45.84 -2.26 28.82
C ASP A 498 -45.67 -0.89 29.49
N MET A 499 -46.49 0.05 29.03
CA MET A 499 -46.61 1.38 29.65
C MET A 499 -47.49 1.30 30.91
N ALA A 500 -47.25 2.19 31.87
CA ALA A 500 -48.05 2.27 33.11
C ALA A 500 -49.53 2.58 32.83
N SER A 501 -49.76 3.37 31.79
CA SER A 501 -51.08 3.74 31.27
C SER A 501 -50.98 4.02 29.78
N GLY A 502 -52.07 3.84 29.06
CA GLY A 502 -52.15 4.20 27.64
C GLY A 502 -51.80 5.67 27.40
N VAL A 503 -51.06 5.91 26.31
CA VAL A 503 -50.65 7.24 25.87
C VAL A 503 -51.48 7.69 24.69
N ASP A 504 -51.84 8.96 24.68
CA ASP A 504 -52.52 9.58 23.54
C ASP A 504 -51.49 10.05 22.52
N ALA A 505 -51.33 9.28 21.46
CA ALA A 505 -50.52 9.60 20.28
C ALA A 505 -51.41 9.97 19.08
N SER A 506 -52.66 10.39 19.31
CA SER A 506 -53.62 10.69 18.23
C SER A 506 -53.18 11.87 17.36
N SER A 507 -52.42 12.81 17.91
CA SER A 507 -51.87 13.97 17.19
C SER A 507 -50.53 13.70 16.50
N SER A 508 -49.95 12.52 16.69
CA SER A 508 -48.64 12.17 16.16
C SER A 508 -48.72 11.64 14.73
N THR A 509 -47.75 12.02 13.91
CA THR A 509 -47.60 11.55 12.52
C THR A 509 -46.51 10.49 12.39
N ASN A 510 -45.50 10.54 13.25
CA ASN A 510 -44.39 9.58 13.23
C ASN A 510 -44.16 8.93 14.59
N PHE A 511 -43.57 7.74 14.56
CA PHE A 511 -42.93 7.12 15.70
C PHE A 511 -41.43 6.97 15.40
N HIS A 512 -40.60 7.50 16.29
CA HIS A 512 -39.16 7.50 16.17
C HIS A 512 -38.52 6.49 17.12
N ILE A 513 -37.45 5.87 16.67
CA ILE A 513 -36.60 4.97 17.44
C ILE A 513 -35.16 5.06 16.91
N ASP A 514 -34.18 5.24 17.79
CA ASP A 514 -32.78 5.05 17.46
C ASP A 514 -32.39 3.60 17.76
N VAL A 515 -31.71 2.95 16.82
CA VAL A 515 -31.28 1.55 16.93
C VAL A 515 -29.79 1.42 16.66
N TRP A 516 -29.14 0.57 17.44
CA TRP A 516 -27.77 0.14 17.22
C TRP A 516 -27.71 -1.36 17.40
N SER A 517 -27.04 -2.06 16.50
CA SER A 517 -26.84 -3.50 16.64
C SER A 517 -25.45 -3.90 16.18
N PRO A 518 -24.81 -4.84 16.88
CA PRO A 518 -23.54 -5.41 16.45
C PRO A 518 -23.71 -6.57 15.47
N ASP A 519 -24.87 -7.23 15.48
CA ASP A 519 -25.05 -8.58 14.93
C ASP A 519 -26.44 -8.87 14.33
N LEU A 520 -27.43 -7.96 14.43
CA LEU A 520 -28.73 -8.09 13.78
C LEU A 520 -28.84 -7.17 12.55
N SER A 521 -29.37 -7.74 11.47
CA SER A 521 -29.72 -6.99 10.24
C SER A 521 -31.15 -6.43 10.27
N SER A 522 -32.01 -6.95 11.13
CA SER A 522 -33.37 -6.43 11.34
C SER A 522 -34.01 -6.97 12.62
N PHE A 523 -35.06 -6.30 13.07
CA PHE A 523 -36.04 -6.81 14.02
C PHE A 523 -37.40 -6.21 13.67
N ALA A 524 -38.47 -6.66 14.32
CA ALA A 524 -39.78 -6.05 14.15
C ALA A 524 -40.28 -5.42 15.44
N ILE A 525 -41.02 -4.32 15.31
CA ILE A 525 -41.80 -3.71 16.38
C ILE A 525 -43.28 -3.70 16.02
N LYS A 526 -44.13 -3.85 17.03
CA LYS A 526 -45.58 -3.67 16.93
C LYS A 526 -46.01 -2.60 17.92
N ILE A 527 -46.92 -1.72 17.50
CA ILE A 527 -47.56 -0.71 18.34
C ILE A 527 -48.98 -1.20 18.64
N VAL A 528 -49.37 -1.23 19.91
CA VAL A 528 -50.67 -1.74 20.36
C VAL A 528 -51.42 -0.65 21.13
N ASP A 529 -52.60 -0.28 20.63
CA ASP A 529 -53.58 0.58 21.30
C ASP A 529 -54.65 -0.32 21.94
N PHE A 530 -54.83 -0.20 23.26
CA PHE A 530 -55.84 -0.96 24.01
C PHE A 530 -57.24 -0.34 23.89
N GLY A 531 -57.39 0.74 23.14
CA GLY A 531 -58.68 1.39 22.96
C GLY A 531 -59.15 2.17 24.20
N ALA A 532 -60.42 2.54 24.17
CA ALA A 532 -60.98 3.50 25.13
C ALA A 532 -61.15 2.91 26.54
N ASP A 533 -61.22 1.58 26.66
CA ASP A 533 -61.31 0.91 27.96
C ASP A 533 -59.95 0.80 28.69
N GLY A 534 -58.86 1.00 27.96
CA GLY A 534 -57.48 0.98 28.46
C GLY A 534 -57.02 -0.41 28.91
N ALA A 535 -57.65 -1.49 28.45
CA ALA A 535 -57.37 -2.85 28.89
C ALA A 535 -57.31 -3.85 27.72
N TYR A 536 -56.24 -4.66 27.71
CA TYR A 536 -56.09 -5.70 26.70
C TYR A 536 -57.24 -6.73 26.72
N GLY A 537 -57.80 -7.02 25.55
CA GLY A 537 -58.85 -8.03 25.36
C GLY A 537 -60.27 -7.51 25.53
N GLY A 538 -60.46 -6.18 25.57
CA GLY A 538 -61.75 -5.49 25.67
C GLY A 538 -62.60 -5.53 24.39
N GLY A 539 -61.97 -5.85 23.26
CA GLY A 539 -62.61 -5.92 21.94
C GLY A 539 -62.51 -4.63 21.12
N ASP A 540 -61.87 -3.60 21.66
CA ASP A 540 -61.47 -2.36 20.98
C ASP A 540 -59.95 -2.22 20.78
N ASP A 541 -59.18 -3.27 21.11
CA ASP A 541 -57.74 -3.33 20.85
C ASP A 541 -57.42 -3.31 19.35
N VAL A 542 -56.43 -2.51 18.96
CA VAL A 542 -55.90 -2.46 17.59
C VAL A 542 -54.38 -2.42 17.61
N ASP A 543 -53.76 -3.10 16.65
CA ASP A 543 -52.30 -3.13 16.52
C ASP A 543 -51.83 -2.83 15.10
N SER A 544 -50.59 -2.38 14.98
CA SER A 544 -49.99 -2.02 13.69
C SER A 544 -49.70 -3.20 12.76
N GLY A 545 -49.74 -4.44 13.26
CA GLY A 545 -48.97 -5.54 12.69
C GLY A 545 -47.47 -5.38 12.96
N ASP A 546 -46.68 -6.32 12.45
CA ASP A 546 -45.23 -6.30 12.61
C ASP A 546 -44.62 -5.28 11.64
N ILE A 547 -43.92 -4.28 12.18
CA ILE A 547 -43.18 -3.26 11.45
C ILE A 547 -41.72 -3.67 11.46
N THR A 548 -41.21 -4.18 10.33
CA THR A 548 -39.79 -4.53 10.21
C THR A 548 -38.92 -3.27 10.20
N ILE A 549 -38.01 -3.19 11.17
CA ILE A 549 -36.92 -2.22 11.21
C ILE A 549 -35.68 -2.90 10.64
N THR A 550 -35.20 -2.40 9.51
CA THR A 550 -33.95 -2.85 8.89
C THR A 550 -32.78 -2.04 9.44
N ILE A 551 -31.74 -2.75 9.89
CA ILE A 551 -30.49 -2.18 10.38
C ILE A 551 -29.48 -2.27 9.25
N ASN A 552 -29.07 -1.12 8.72
CA ASN A 552 -28.15 -1.02 7.57
C ASN A 552 -26.81 -0.37 7.94
N THR A 553 -26.60 -0.08 9.21
CA THR A 553 -25.41 0.61 9.74
C THR A 553 -24.86 -0.17 10.95
N ASN A 554 -24.46 -1.42 10.71
CA ASN A 554 -23.93 -2.27 11.79
C ASN A 554 -22.82 -1.55 12.58
N ASN A 555 -22.87 -1.69 13.90
CA ASN A 555 -22.00 -0.98 14.85
C ASN A 555 -22.10 0.57 14.80
N GLN A 556 -23.17 1.15 14.26
CA GLN A 556 -23.47 2.58 14.31
C GLN A 556 -24.95 2.83 14.65
N TRP A 557 -25.25 4.02 15.17
CA TRP A 557 -26.64 4.40 15.50
C TRP A 557 -27.40 4.80 14.24
N GLN A 558 -28.64 4.32 14.15
CA GLN A 558 -29.58 4.61 13.08
C GLN A 558 -30.90 5.10 13.66
N GLY A 559 -31.26 6.35 13.37
CA GLY A 559 -32.59 6.87 13.63
C GLY A 559 -33.58 6.36 12.59
N VAL A 560 -34.73 5.85 13.06
CA VAL A 560 -35.79 5.31 12.22
C VAL A 560 -37.09 6.02 12.54
N ASP A 561 -37.64 6.73 11.56
CA ASP A 561 -38.97 7.32 11.62
C ASP A 561 -39.99 6.44 10.88
N ILE A 562 -40.99 5.98 11.61
CA ILE A 562 -42.12 5.21 11.09
C ILE A 562 -43.30 6.15 10.88
N ASP A 563 -43.71 6.33 9.62
CA ASP A 563 -44.92 7.07 9.26
C ASP A 563 -46.16 6.30 9.69
N LEU A 564 -46.85 6.81 10.71
CA LEU A 564 -48.02 6.17 11.31
C LEU A 564 -49.21 6.10 10.35
N SER A 565 -49.24 6.91 9.29
CA SER A 565 -50.30 6.85 8.28
C SER A 565 -50.24 5.57 7.43
N THR A 566 -49.08 4.91 7.39
CA THR A 566 -48.88 3.63 6.68
C THR A 566 -49.41 2.43 7.48
N LEU A 567 -49.64 2.58 8.78
CA LEU A 567 -50.05 1.53 9.70
C LEU A 567 -51.58 1.34 9.69
N THR A 568 -52.13 0.86 8.58
CA THR A 568 -53.59 0.81 8.35
C THR A 568 -54.39 -0.03 9.36
N SER A 569 -53.75 -0.98 10.06
CA SER A 569 -54.38 -1.78 11.13
C SER A 569 -54.46 -1.04 12.47
N LEU A 570 -53.59 -0.04 12.71
CA LEU A 570 -53.58 0.79 13.91
C LEU A 570 -54.61 1.92 13.78
N THR A 571 -55.89 1.55 13.80
CA THR A 571 -56.99 2.48 13.47
C THR A 571 -57.25 3.55 14.55
N THR A 572 -56.78 3.34 15.78
CA THR A 572 -56.77 4.31 16.87
C THR A 572 -55.36 4.46 17.42
N LYS A 573 -55.10 5.61 18.06
CA LYS A 573 -53.83 5.91 18.76
C LYS A 573 -54.07 6.66 20.08
N GLY A 574 -55.27 6.51 20.65
CA GLY A 574 -55.71 7.29 21.81
C GLY A 574 -55.23 6.71 23.14
N ALA A 575 -54.91 5.41 23.16
CA ALA A 575 -54.44 4.69 24.33
C ALA A 575 -53.37 3.65 23.96
N VAL A 576 -52.34 4.08 23.23
CA VAL A 576 -51.18 3.23 22.93
C VAL A 576 -50.58 2.76 24.26
N SER A 577 -50.66 1.46 24.53
CA SER A 577 -50.39 0.89 25.87
C SER A 577 -49.28 -0.14 25.88
N GLN A 578 -48.92 -0.69 24.72
CA GLN A 578 -47.87 -1.70 24.60
C GLN A 578 -47.10 -1.57 23.28
N PHE A 579 -45.81 -1.91 23.33
CA PHE A 579 -45.05 -2.32 22.16
C PHE A 579 -44.73 -3.81 22.23
N VAL A 580 -44.55 -4.47 21.08
CA VAL A 580 -43.97 -5.82 21.03
C VAL A 580 -42.75 -5.79 20.15
N ILE A 581 -41.62 -6.25 20.67
CA ILE A 581 -40.37 -6.37 19.91
C ILE A 581 -40.15 -7.85 19.57
N VAL A 582 -39.78 -8.12 18.31
CA VAL A 582 -39.56 -9.46 17.77
C VAL A 582 -38.21 -9.53 17.05
N GLY A 583 -37.30 -10.37 17.52
CA GLY A 583 -36.01 -10.63 16.87
C GLY A 583 -36.17 -11.44 15.59
N SER A 584 -35.54 -10.99 14.50
CA SER A 584 -35.53 -11.74 13.23
C SER A 584 -34.61 -12.97 13.27
N ALA A 585 -33.53 -12.89 14.05
CA ALA A 585 -32.51 -13.91 14.26
C ALA A 585 -32.01 -13.85 15.71
N ASP A 586 -31.13 -14.78 16.08
CA ASP A 586 -30.36 -14.65 17.33
C ASP A 586 -29.40 -13.46 17.20
N GLY A 587 -29.29 -12.64 18.23
CA GLY A 587 -28.46 -11.44 18.22
C GLY A 587 -28.93 -10.39 19.21
N THR A 588 -28.35 -9.20 19.16
CA THR A 588 -28.58 -8.12 20.12
C THR A 588 -28.97 -6.82 19.42
N VAL A 589 -29.92 -6.07 20.00
CA VAL A 589 -30.21 -4.69 19.60
C VAL A 589 -30.22 -3.79 20.83
N TYR A 590 -29.69 -2.59 20.67
CA TYR A 590 -29.75 -1.49 21.62
C TYR A 590 -30.71 -0.46 21.04
N VAL A 591 -31.61 0.02 21.88
CA VAL A 591 -32.66 0.97 21.53
C VAL A 591 -32.51 2.21 22.38
N ASP A 592 -32.60 3.37 21.74
CA ASP A 592 -32.61 4.69 22.36
C ASP A 592 -33.68 5.58 21.69
N ASN A 593 -33.97 6.74 22.29
CA ASN A 593 -34.83 7.79 21.74
C ASN A 593 -36.17 7.28 21.17
N LEU A 594 -36.94 6.59 22.01
CA LEU A 594 -38.27 6.10 21.67
C LEU A 594 -39.33 7.18 21.90
N TYR A 595 -39.95 7.70 20.84
CA TYR A 595 -41.00 8.72 20.99
C TYR A 595 -41.95 8.86 19.79
N PHE A 596 -43.17 9.31 20.04
CA PHE A 596 -44.06 9.79 18.98
C PHE A 596 -43.86 11.28 18.73
N ASN A 597 -43.96 11.73 17.46
CA ASN A 597 -43.79 13.14 17.11
C ASN A 597 -44.75 13.65 16.02
N ASN A 598 -44.84 14.98 15.88
CA ASN A 598 -45.60 15.67 14.82
C ASN A 598 -44.96 16.93 14.23
#